data_AF-A0A9E3DE32-F1
#
_entry.id   AF-A0A9E3DE32-F1
#
_cell.length_a   1.000
_cell.length_b   1.000
_cell.length_c   1.000
_cell.angle_alpha   90.00
_cell.angle_beta   90.00
_cell.angle_gamma   90.00
#
_symmetry.space_group_name_H-M   'P 1'
#
loop_
_entity.id
_entity.type
_entity.pdbx_description
1 polymer ?
#
loop_
_entity_poly.entity_id
_entity_poly.type
_entity_poly.pdbx_seq_one_letter_code
_entity_poly.pdbx_strand_id
1 'polypeptide(L)'
;FRVPGIARVQAITRPQGTPIEHTSIPFQISMQGVSQQMNQKYQEDQMADMLKQADMMQTTIDSMVKMQSLTQQMTNDMHQMVAKMHSMTIDINELRDHMADFEDFYRPLRSYLYWEKHCYDIPVCWSLRSVFDGLDGIDTMTDDIESLLPIMDHLDTVMPQLNALMPSMVENMKAMKTTMLTMYSTQKGLQDQQNEAQKNSNAMGKAFDASKNDDSFYLPPETFNNAEFKKGMKNFISPDGHAVRFIISHDGDPMSQEGISHIAAIKKAAYEALKGTPLEGSKIYLAGTASIYKDLGDGNTYDLLIAGISSLCLIFIIMLIITRGVVASAVIVGTVLLSLGASFGLSVLIWQHLIGIELHWMVLAMSVIILLAVGADYNLLLVARFKEEIHAGLNTGIIRAMGGTGSVVTSAGLVFAFTMMTMAVSELTVIGQVGTTIGLGLLFDTIIVRSLMTPSIAALLGKWFWWPQRVRQRPVPSPWPSPSKAQAEEPESVTAAR
;
A
#
# COMPACT_ATOMS: atom_id res chain seq x y z
N PHE A 1 -2.98 -4.28 -3.93
CA PHE A 1 -2.69 -5.59 -4.54
C PHE A 1 -3.93 -6.45 -4.55
N ARG A 2 -4.68 -6.49 -5.66
CA ARG A 2 -5.99 -7.18 -5.73
C ARG A 2 -5.95 -8.54 -6.44
N VAL A 3 -4.85 -8.85 -7.14
CA VAL A 3 -4.64 -10.15 -7.78
C VAL A 3 -3.83 -11.03 -6.82
N PRO A 4 -4.36 -12.18 -6.36
CA PRO A 4 -3.62 -13.14 -5.56
C PRO A 4 -2.34 -13.63 -6.26
N GLY A 5 -1.31 -14.00 -5.48
CA GLY A 5 -0.06 -14.55 -6.01
C GLY A 5 0.89 -13.54 -6.68
N ILE A 6 0.63 -12.24 -6.53
CA ILE A 6 1.53 -11.17 -6.95
C ILE A 6 2.16 -10.51 -5.72
N ALA A 7 3.46 -10.72 -5.55
CA ALA A 7 4.22 -10.17 -4.43
C ALA A 7 4.39 -8.64 -4.55
N ARG A 8 4.68 -8.13 -5.76
CA ARG A 8 5.04 -6.73 -5.93
C ARG A 8 4.79 -6.19 -7.34
N VAL A 9 4.44 -4.92 -7.45
CA VAL A 9 4.39 -4.19 -8.73
C VAL A 9 5.20 -2.90 -8.61
N GLN A 10 6.26 -2.78 -9.41
CA GLN A 10 7.12 -1.59 -9.43
C GLN A 10 6.80 -0.71 -10.64
N ALA A 11 6.82 0.60 -10.41
CA ALA A 11 6.60 1.65 -11.40
C ALA A 11 7.36 2.92 -10.97
N ILE A 12 7.37 3.97 -11.79
CA ILE A 12 8.00 5.25 -11.42
C ILE A 12 7.40 5.87 -10.16
N THR A 13 6.10 5.66 -9.91
CA THR A 13 5.38 6.13 -8.72
C THR A 13 5.52 5.18 -7.52
N ARG A 14 6.13 4.00 -7.71
CA ARG A 14 6.38 2.99 -6.67
C ARG A 14 7.64 2.17 -7.02
N PRO A 15 8.83 2.79 -7.01
CA PRO A 15 10.05 2.12 -7.48
C PRO A 15 10.42 0.91 -6.63
N GLN A 16 10.13 0.94 -5.33
CA GLN A 16 10.32 -0.19 -4.41
C GLN A 16 9.08 -1.09 -4.28
N GLY A 17 8.04 -0.85 -5.09
CA GLY A 17 6.76 -1.53 -5.03
C GLY A 17 5.85 -1.13 -3.87
N THR A 18 6.29 -0.18 -3.06
CA THR A 18 5.45 0.57 -2.12
C THR A 18 5.30 2.01 -2.61
N PRO A 19 4.20 2.71 -2.26
CA PRO A 19 4.02 4.12 -2.59
C PRO A 19 5.19 4.96 -2.06
N ILE A 20 5.52 6.03 -2.77
CA ILE A 20 6.52 7.00 -2.30
C ILE A 20 5.98 7.65 -1.03
N GLU A 21 6.80 7.68 0.01
CA GLU A 21 6.46 8.32 1.29
C GLU A 21 6.06 9.77 1.07
N HIS A 22 5.12 10.26 1.87
CA HIS A 22 4.71 11.67 1.90
C HIS A 22 4.04 12.18 0.61
N THR A 23 3.58 11.28 -0.25
CA THR A 23 2.87 11.64 -1.51
C THR A 23 1.36 11.49 -1.44
N SER A 24 0.82 10.91 -0.36
CA SER A 24 -0.63 10.79 -0.20
C SER A 24 -1.27 12.17 -0.04
N ILE A 25 -2.46 12.35 -0.64
CA ILE A 25 -3.19 13.63 -0.58
C ILE A 25 -3.48 14.05 0.87
N PRO A 26 -3.96 13.16 1.77
CA PRO A 26 -4.17 13.52 3.17
C PRO A 26 -2.88 13.95 3.88
N PHE A 27 -1.74 13.32 3.57
CA PHE A 27 -0.45 13.74 4.12
C PHE A 27 -0.08 15.15 3.67
N GLN A 28 -0.23 15.46 2.38
CA GLN A 28 0.09 16.80 1.87
C GLN A 28 -0.84 17.89 2.41
N ILE A 29 -2.13 17.58 2.58
CA ILE A 29 -3.07 18.50 3.26
C ILE A 29 -2.65 18.72 4.71
N SER A 30 -2.22 17.68 5.42
CA SER A 30 -1.73 17.82 6.79
C SER A 30 -0.44 18.64 6.88
N MET A 31 0.43 18.55 5.88
CA MET A 31 1.67 19.32 5.80
C MET A 31 1.43 20.83 5.67
N GLN A 32 0.29 21.27 5.12
CA GLN A 32 -0.06 22.70 5.10
C GLN A 32 -0.23 23.28 6.51
N GLY A 33 -0.66 22.47 7.48
CA GLY A 33 -0.80 22.87 8.88
C GLY A 33 0.53 23.05 9.62
N VAL A 34 1.64 22.52 9.09
CA VAL A 34 2.95 22.56 9.76
C VAL A 34 3.48 24.00 9.91
N SER A 35 3.25 24.87 8.93
CA SER A 35 3.66 26.28 9.06
C SER A 35 2.90 27.00 10.18
N GLN A 36 1.62 26.69 10.36
CA GLN A 36 0.80 27.24 11.44
C GLN A 36 1.24 26.67 12.80
N GLN A 37 1.65 25.40 12.86
CA GLN A 37 2.22 24.80 14.06
C GLN A 37 3.58 25.40 14.44
N MET A 38 4.42 25.78 13.48
CA MET A 38 5.66 26.50 13.78
C MET A 38 5.37 27.88 14.39
N ASN A 39 4.30 28.55 13.96
CA ASN A 39 3.88 29.85 14.51
C ASN A 39 3.14 29.73 15.85
N GLN A 40 2.65 28.53 16.21
CA GLN A 40 1.93 28.30 17.46
C GLN A 40 2.76 28.65 18.69
N LYS A 41 4.03 28.21 18.73
CA LYS A 41 4.91 28.48 19.86
C LYS A 41 5.05 29.98 20.12
N TYR A 42 5.16 30.77 19.04
CA TYR A 42 5.24 32.22 19.14
C TYR A 42 3.97 32.83 19.74
N GLN A 43 2.79 32.35 19.36
CA GLN A 43 1.51 32.79 19.92
C GLN A 43 1.36 32.39 21.40
N GLU A 44 1.77 31.18 21.77
CA GLU A 44 1.78 30.72 23.17
C GLU A 44 2.69 31.57 24.05
N ASP A 45 3.90 31.89 23.56
CA ASP A 45 4.85 32.75 24.26
C ASP A 45 4.26 34.18 24.44
N GLN A 46 3.59 34.75 23.42
CA GLN A 46 2.88 36.03 23.53
C GLN A 46 1.74 36.01 24.57
N MET A 47 0.96 34.93 24.62
CA MET A 47 -0.10 34.77 25.62
C MET A 47 0.45 34.65 27.04
N ALA A 48 1.60 33.98 27.22
CA ALA A 48 2.28 33.91 28.51
C ALA A 48 2.75 35.30 28.98
N ASP A 49 3.20 36.15 28.06
CA ASP A 49 3.56 37.53 28.39
C ASP A 49 2.34 38.39 28.78
N MET A 50 1.15 38.14 28.24
CA MET A 50 -0.08 38.79 28.73
C MET A 50 -0.41 38.43 30.18
N LEU A 51 -0.19 37.18 30.61
CA LEU A 51 -0.37 36.80 32.01
C LEU A 51 0.61 37.55 32.92
N LYS A 52 1.89 37.65 32.52
CA LYS A 52 2.88 38.45 33.26
C LYS A 52 2.45 39.91 33.35
N GLN A 53 1.89 40.49 32.29
CA GLN A 53 1.35 41.85 32.33
C GLN A 53 0.19 41.97 33.33
N ALA A 54 -0.74 41.02 33.35
CA ALA A 54 -1.83 41.02 34.33
C ALA A 54 -1.32 40.91 35.79
N ASP A 55 -0.26 40.15 36.03
CA ASP A 55 0.38 40.04 37.36
C ASP A 55 1.09 41.34 37.76
N MET A 56 1.80 41.99 36.83
CA MET A 56 2.37 43.33 37.06
C MET A 56 1.26 44.36 37.37
N MET A 57 0.12 44.28 36.69
CA MET A 57 -1.04 45.12 36.99
C MET A 57 -1.61 44.86 38.37
N GLN A 58 -1.65 43.60 38.84
CA GLN A 58 -2.05 43.28 40.21
C GLN A 58 -1.10 43.94 41.22
N THR A 59 0.20 43.85 41.00
CA THR A 59 1.22 44.47 41.86
C THR A 59 1.04 45.99 41.92
N THR A 60 0.69 46.59 40.78
CA THR A 60 0.40 48.04 40.68
C THR A 60 -0.88 48.41 41.42
N ILE A 61 -1.95 47.60 41.27
CA ILE A 61 -3.22 47.77 42.00
C ILE A 61 -2.99 47.70 43.51
N ASP A 62 -2.24 46.70 43.99
CA ASP A 62 -1.94 46.53 45.41
C ASP A 62 -1.16 47.73 45.97
N SER A 63 -0.21 48.24 45.18
CA SER A 63 0.55 49.45 45.51
C SER A 63 -0.32 50.69 45.58
N MET A 64 -1.26 50.87 44.64
CA MET A 64 -2.20 52.00 44.64
C MET A 64 -3.22 51.91 45.78
N VAL A 65 -3.71 50.72 46.12
CA VAL A 65 -4.59 50.53 47.29
C VAL A 65 -3.85 50.88 48.58
N LYS A 66 -2.59 50.48 48.71
CA LYS A 66 -1.75 50.87 49.84
C LYS A 66 -1.52 52.38 49.87
N MET A 67 -1.21 53.00 48.74
CA MET A 67 -1.05 54.45 48.61
C MET A 67 -2.33 55.20 49.01
N GLN A 68 -3.49 54.75 48.54
CA GLN A 68 -4.79 55.30 48.92
C GLN A 68 -5.00 55.24 50.44
N SER A 69 -4.72 54.09 51.07
CA SER A 69 -4.86 53.95 52.53
C SER A 69 -3.95 54.92 53.31
N LEU A 70 -2.72 55.14 52.83
CA LEU A 70 -1.77 56.06 53.44
C LEU A 70 -2.17 57.53 53.22
N THR A 71 -2.62 57.89 52.01
CA THR A 71 -3.12 59.25 51.72
C THR A 71 -4.35 59.58 52.56
N GLN A 72 -5.23 58.60 52.79
CA GLN A 72 -6.40 58.80 53.65
C GLN A 72 -6.02 59.00 55.12
N GLN A 73 -5.03 58.26 55.64
CA GLN A 73 -4.46 58.52 56.96
C GLN A 73 -3.85 59.93 57.02
N MET A 74 -3.02 60.28 56.04
CA MET A 74 -2.39 61.61 55.96
C MET A 74 -3.42 62.75 55.89
N THR A 75 -4.51 62.58 55.14
CA THR A 75 -5.60 63.59 55.05
C THR A 75 -6.29 63.76 56.41
N ASN A 76 -6.59 62.66 57.11
CA ASN A 76 -7.20 62.72 58.44
C ASN A 76 -6.27 63.36 59.47
N ASP A 77 -4.99 63.01 59.45
CA ASP A 77 -3.98 63.56 60.36
C ASP A 77 -3.76 65.06 60.09
N MET A 78 -3.74 65.46 58.82
CA MET A 78 -3.65 66.86 58.41
C MET A 78 -4.85 67.66 58.91
N HIS A 79 -6.07 67.16 58.72
CA HIS A 79 -7.29 67.82 59.20
C HIS A 79 -7.28 67.99 60.72
N GLN A 80 -6.83 66.97 61.47
CA GLN A 80 -6.66 67.09 62.92
C GLN A 80 -5.56 68.10 63.30
N MET A 81 -4.47 68.17 62.54
CA MET A 81 -3.38 69.12 62.76
C MET A 81 -3.85 70.55 62.54
N VAL A 82 -4.56 70.83 61.44
CA VAL A 82 -5.12 72.15 61.13
C VAL A 82 -6.13 72.59 62.19
N ALA A 83 -7.05 71.70 62.60
CA ALA A 83 -8.01 72.00 63.66
C ALA A 83 -7.33 72.35 65.00
N LYS A 84 -6.26 71.63 65.37
CA LYS A 84 -5.46 71.94 66.56
C LYS A 84 -4.67 73.23 66.41
N MET A 85 -4.17 73.54 65.21
CA MET A 85 -3.42 74.76 64.94
C MET A 85 -4.33 75.99 65.02
N HIS A 86 -5.56 75.93 64.51
CA HIS A 86 -6.58 76.96 64.72
C HIS A 86 -6.88 77.19 66.21
N SER A 87 -7.07 76.12 66.98
CA SER A 87 -7.26 76.23 68.44
C SER A 87 -6.05 76.89 69.11
N MET A 88 -4.83 76.50 68.73
CA MET A 88 -3.60 77.06 69.26
C MET A 88 -3.44 78.55 68.92
N THR A 89 -3.82 78.99 67.72
CA THR A 89 -3.79 80.41 67.35
C THR A 89 -4.81 81.22 68.15
N ILE A 90 -6.00 80.68 68.41
CA ILE A 90 -6.99 81.31 69.29
C ILE A 90 -6.40 81.49 70.70
N ASP A 91 -5.82 80.43 71.26
CA ASP A 91 -5.21 80.44 72.59
C ASP A 91 -4.02 81.43 72.67
N ILE A 92 -3.19 81.52 71.63
CA ILE A 92 -2.04 82.44 71.56
C ILE A 92 -2.47 83.88 71.40
N ASN A 93 -3.50 84.16 70.59
CA ASN A 93 -4.04 85.51 70.45
C ASN A 93 -4.66 86.03 71.75
N GLU A 94 -5.38 85.17 72.49
CA GLU A 94 -5.89 85.51 73.82
C GLU A 94 -4.75 85.79 74.82
N LEU A 95 -3.65 85.02 74.75
CA LEU A 95 -2.45 85.26 75.56
C LEU A 95 -1.76 86.58 75.17
N ARG A 96 -1.63 86.87 73.87
CA ARG A 96 -1.08 88.13 73.35
C ARG A 96 -1.90 89.33 73.83
N ASP A 97 -3.22 89.27 73.72
CA ASP A 97 -4.11 90.35 74.14
C ASP A 97 -3.99 90.61 75.65
N HIS A 98 -3.94 89.55 76.46
CA HIS A 98 -3.67 89.69 77.90
C HIS A 98 -2.28 90.26 78.22
N MET A 99 -1.27 89.96 77.42
CA MET A 99 0.06 90.56 77.59
C MET A 99 0.12 92.01 77.12
N ALA A 100 -0.58 92.36 76.04
CA ALA A 100 -0.69 93.73 75.56
C ALA A 100 -1.37 94.61 76.61
N ASP A 101 -2.43 94.11 77.26
CA ASP A 101 -3.07 94.77 78.41
C ASP A 101 -2.10 94.99 79.58
N PHE A 102 -1.26 93.98 79.88
CA PHE A 102 -0.22 94.09 80.91
C PHE A 102 0.85 95.12 80.53
N GLU A 103 1.31 95.12 79.27
CA GLU A 103 2.32 96.04 78.78
C GLU A 103 1.81 97.50 78.79
N ASP A 104 0.58 97.74 78.33
CA ASP A 104 -0.06 99.06 78.33
C ASP A 104 -0.15 99.65 79.75
N PHE A 105 -0.41 98.82 80.76
CA PHE A 105 -0.43 99.24 82.16
C PHE A 105 0.97 99.67 82.68
N TYR A 106 2.03 98.98 82.26
CA TYR A 106 3.41 99.26 82.69
C TYR A 106 4.21 100.17 81.73
N ARG A 107 3.59 100.66 80.65
CA ARG A 107 4.21 101.53 79.63
C ARG A 107 5.00 102.73 80.20
N PRO A 108 4.54 103.45 81.26
CA PRO A 108 5.32 104.54 81.86
C PRO A 108 6.66 104.07 82.45
N LEU A 109 6.70 102.85 83.01
CA LEU A 109 7.90 102.24 83.59
C LEU A 109 8.85 101.79 82.48
N ARG A 110 8.33 101.20 81.39
CA ARG A 110 9.09 100.82 80.19
C ARG A 110 9.78 102.04 79.57
N SER A 111 9.06 103.15 79.35
CA SER A 111 9.65 104.38 78.78
C SER A 111 10.74 104.99 79.66
N TYR A 112 10.62 104.90 80.99
CA TYR A 112 11.66 105.34 81.92
C TYR A 112 12.93 104.47 81.79
N LEU A 113 12.78 103.15 81.78
CA LEU A 113 13.88 102.18 81.68
C LEU A 113 14.69 102.28 80.38
N TYR A 114 14.04 102.61 79.24
CA TYR A 114 14.73 102.77 77.95
C TYR A 114 15.41 104.14 77.76
N TRP A 115 15.02 105.17 78.53
CA TRP A 115 15.56 106.53 78.40
C TRP A 115 16.89 106.74 79.13
N GLU A 116 17.19 105.94 80.17
CA GLU A 116 18.33 106.16 81.05
C GLU A 116 19.61 105.43 80.58
N LYS A 117 20.64 106.20 80.21
CA LYS A 117 21.85 105.73 79.51
C LYS A 117 22.77 104.79 80.32
N HIS A 118 22.47 104.56 81.61
CA HIS A 118 23.29 103.76 82.54
C HIS A 118 22.58 102.47 83.02
N CYS A 119 21.41 102.14 82.45
CA CYS A 119 20.62 100.96 82.82
C CYS A 119 21.25 99.61 82.37
N TYR A 120 22.31 99.64 81.56
CA TYR A 120 23.03 98.43 81.11
C TYR A 120 23.89 97.77 82.21
N ASP A 121 24.39 98.54 83.19
CA ASP A 121 25.33 98.04 84.20
C ASP A 121 24.65 97.73 85.56
N ILE A 122 23.32 97.88 85.66
CA ILE A 122 22.54 97.65 86.89
C ILE A 122 21.75 96.33 86.76
N PRO A 123 22.02 95.29 87.58
CA PRO A 123 21.42 93.95 87.44
C PRO A 123 19.88 93.93 87.44
N VAL A 124 19.25 94.81 88.24
CA VAL A 124 17.78 94.91 88.36
C VAL A 124 17.15 95.60 87.15
N CYS A 125 17.88 96.51 86.49
CA CYS A 125 17.41 97.27 85.35
C CYS A 125 17.43 96.40 84.07
N TRP A 126 18.47 95.57 83.91
CA TRP A 126 18.58 94.58 82.85
C TRP A 126 17.53 93.45 82.97
N SER A 127 17.24 92.96 84.18
CA SER A 127 16.25 91.89 84.36
C SER A 127 14.83 92.35 84.00
N LEU A 128 14.45 93.57 84.39
CA LEU A 128 13.15 94.16 84.01
C LEU A 128 13.06 94.41 82.50
N ARG A 129 14.15 94.84 81.85
CA ARG A 129 14.19 95.00 80.39
C ARG A 129 14.08 93.66 79.64
N SER A 130 14.78 92.63 80.09
CA SER A 130 14.72 91.28 79.50
C SER A 130 13.31 90.67 79.55
N VAL A 131 12.52 91.00 80.58
CA VAL A 131 11.10 90.64 80.62
C VAL A 131 10.32 91.30 79.49
N PHE A 132 10.52 92.60 79.22
CA PHE A 132 9.86 93.28 78.10
C PHE A 132 10.38 92.84 76.72
N ASP A 133 11.69 92.62 76.55
CA ASP A 133 12.25 92.06 75.31
C ASP A 133 11.74 90.62 75.07
N GLY A 134 11.42 89.86 76.12
CA GLY A 134 10.77 88.55 76.03
C GLY A 134 9.28 88.61 75.70
N LEU A 135 8.58 89.68 76.10
CA LEU A 135 7.19 89.94 75.71
C LEU A 135 7.10 90.34 74.22
N ASP A 136 8.01 91.20 73.75
CA ASP A 136 8.10 91.57 72.31
C ASP A 136 8.36 90.33 71.41
N GLY A 137 9.02 89.29 71.92
CA GLY A 137 9.24 88.03 71.20
C GLY A 137 7.97 87.21 70.96
N ILE A 138 6.93 87.39 71.77
CA ILE A 138 5.66 86.65 71.66
C ILE A 138 4.82 87.19 70.49
N ASP A 139 4.91 88.48 70.19
CA ASP A 139 4.26 89.07 69.00
C ASP A 139 4.83 88.47 67.72
N THR A 140 6.16 88.41 67.61
CA THR A 140 6.81 87.79 66.43
C THR A 140 6.46 86.30 66.28
N MET A 141 6.33 85.56 67.38
CA MET A 141 5.91 84.16 67.35
C MET A 141 4.45 84.00 66.91
N THR A 142 3.58 84.93 67.30
CA THR A 142 2.16 84.93 66.93
C THR A 142 1.96 85.24 65.46
N ASP A 143 2.65 86.26 64.94
CA ASP A 143 2.61 86.65 63.53
C ASP A 143 3.13 85.51 62.62
N ASP A 144 4.20 84.81 63.03
CA ASP A 144 4.73 83.67 62.29
C ASP A 144 3.71 82.50 62.25
N ILE A 145 3.01 82.22 63.36
CA ILE A 145 1.97 81.17 63.42
C ILE A 145 0.75 81.54 62.58
N GLU A 146 0.29 82.80 62.64
CA GLU A 146 -0.81 83.29 61.80
C GLU A 146 -0.47 83.23 60.30
N SER A 147 0.80 83.48 59.94
CA SER A 147 1.26 83.39 58.55
C SER A 147 1.24 81.95 58.01
N LEU A 148 1.34 80.93 58.88
CA LEU A 148 1.35 79.52 58.51
C LEU A 148 -0.06 78.92 58.35
N LEU A 149 -1.07 79.44 59.06
CA LEU A 149 -2.45 78.96 58.97
C LEU A 149 -3.03 78.90 57.55
N PRO A 150 -2.95 79.96 56.71
CA PRO A 150 -3.53 79.91 55.37
C PRO A 150 -2.87 78.86 54.45
N ILE A 151 -1.60 78.53 54.69
CA ILE A 151 -0.89 77.46 53.97
C ILE A 151 -1.42 76.09 54.41
N MET A 152 -1.65 75.91 55.71
CA MET A 152 -2.18 74.67 56.27
C MET A 152 -3.64 74.44 55.86
N ASP A 153 -4.48 75.48 55.85
CA ASP A 153 -5.86 75.42 55.33
C ASP A 153 -5.87 75.05 53.83
N HIS A 154 -4.94 75.59 53.03
CA HIS A 154 -4.83 75.22 51.62
C HIS A 154 -4.47 73.74 51.46
N LEU A 155 -3.52 73.23 52.24
CA LEU A 155 -3.16 71.80 52.22
C LEU A 155 -4.33 70.91 52.66
N ASP A 156 -5.11 71.31 53.67
CA ASP A 156 -6.29 70.59 54.15
C ASP A 156 -7.42 70.55 53.10
N THR A 157 -7.53 71.56 52.24
CA THR A 157 -8.51 71.55 51.14
C THR A 157 -8.07 70.73 49.92
N VAL A 158 -6.76 70.65 49.64
CA VAL A 158 -6.21 69.97 48.45
C VAL A 158 -6.02 68.46 48.67
N MET A 159 -5.59 68.03 49.87
CA MET A 159 -5.38 66.61 50.16
C MET A 159 -6.63 65.72 49.94
N PRO A 160 -7.86 66.14 50.34
CA PRO A 160 -9.08 65.39 50.06
C PRO A 160 -9.39 65.27 48.56
N GLN A 161 -9.06 66.29 47.75
CA GLN A 161 -9.26 66.25 46.30
C GLN A 161 -8.34 65.22 45.63
N LEU A 162 -7.09 65.14 46.09
CA LEU A 162 -6.16 64.10 45.65
C LEU A 162 -6.65 62.70 46.03
N ASN A 163 -7.17 62.54 47.26
CA ASN A 163 -7.71 61.26 47.74
C ASN A 163 -8.98 60.84 46.96
N ALA A 164 -9.81 61.78 46.51
CA ALA A 164 -11.02 61.50 45.74
C ALA A 164 -10.75 60.92 44.34
N LEU A 165 -9.58 61.19 43.75
CA LEU A 165 -9.21 60.69 42.41
C LEU A 165 -8.65 59.25 42.45
N MET A 166 -8.06 58.84 43.56
CA MET A 166 -7.38 57.56 43.74
C MET A 166 -8.27 56.32 43.52
N PRO A 167 -9.53 56.25 44.03
CA PRO A 167 -10.42 55.12 43.79
C PRO A 167 -10.68 54.87 42.29
N SER A 168 -10.84 55.94 41.51
CA SER A 168 -11.12 55.86 40.07
C SER A 168 -9.96 55.24 39.30
N MET A 169 -8.72 55.56 39.68
CA MET A 169 -7.51 55.02 39.07
C MET A 169 -7.34 53.53 39.40
N VAL A 170 -7.65 53.13 40.64
CA VAL A 170 -7.64 51.72 41.08
C VAL A 170 -8.69 50.90 40.31
N GLU A 171 -9.92 51.38 40.20
CA GLU A 171 -11.00 50.67 39.48
C GLU A 171 -10.71 50.55 37.98
N ASN A 172 -10.16 51.60 37.34
CA ASN A 172 -9.71 51.52 35.95
C ASN A 172 -8.63 50.47 35.75
N MET A 173 -7.66 50.38 36.67
CA MET A 173 -6.60 49.38 36.61
C MET A 173 -7.12 47.96 36.84
N LYS A 174 -8.09 47.78 37.75
CA LYS A 174 -8.80 46.49 37.92
C LYS A 174 -9.56 46.10 36.66
N ALA A 175 -10.31 47.04 36.05
CA ALA A 175 -11.05 46.79 34.82
C ALA A 175 -10.11 46.42 33.65
N MET A 176 -8.97 47.11 33.54
CA MET A 176 -7.97 46.83 32.51
C MET A 176 -7.31 45.45 32.73
N LYS A 177 -7.02 45.07 33.98
CA LYS A 177 -6.56 43.71 34.34
C LYS A 177 -7.60 42.64 33.96
N THR A 178 -8.87 42.84 34.33
CA THR A 178 -9.95 41.90 34.00
C THR A 178 -10.13 41.75 32.49
N THR A 179 -10.03 42.85 31.74
CA THR A 179 -10.11 42.82 30.28
C THR A 179 -8.95 42.04 29.67
N MET A 180 -7.72 42.24 30.16
CA MET A 180 -6.55 41.50 29.73
C MET A 180 -6.66 40.00 30.01
N LEU A 181 -7.13 39.61 31.20
CA LEU A 181 -7.36 38.21 31.56
C LEU A 181 -8.49 37.58 30.71
N THR A 182 -9.54 38.34 30.43
CA THR A 182 -10.64 37.90 29.55
C THR A 182 -10.13 37.68 28.12
N MET A 183 -9.31 38.61 27.60
CA MET A 183 -8.68 38.48 26.29
C MET A 183 -7.75 37.27 26.22
N TYR A 184 -6.94 37.04 27.27
CA TYR A 184 -6.12 35.83 27.40
C TYR A 184 -6.98 34.57 27.34
N SER A 185 -8.03 34.46 28.16
CA SER A 185 -8.88 33.25 28.20
C SER A 185 -9.57 32.97 26.87
N THR A 186 -10.01 34.03 26.17
CA THR A 186 -10.67 33.93 24.87
C THR A 186 -9.68 33.51 23.78
N GLN A 187 -8.50 34.15 23.74
CA GLN A 187 -7.46 33.83 22.77
C GLN A 187 -6.90 32.42 23.00
N LYS A 188 -6.70 32.03 24.26
CA LYS A 188 -6.27 30.68 24.66
C LYS A 188 -7.30 29.61 24.26
N GLY A 189 -8.59 29.85 24.51
CA GLY A 189 -9.65 28.94 24.10
C GLY A 189 -9.72 28.73 22.59
N LEU A 190 -9.61 29.81 21.80
CA LEU A 190 -9.54 29.74 20.34
C LEU A 190 -8.29 28.98 19.87
N GLN A 191 -7.14 29.22 20.51
CA GLN A 191 -5.89 28.55 20.18
C GLN A 191 -5.93 27.06 20.47
N ASP A 192 -6.45 26.66 21.63
CA ASP A 192 -6.56 25.25 22.02
C ASP A 192 -7.49 24.49 21.07
N GLN A 193 -8.59 25.12 20.63
CA GLN A 193 -9.48 24.56 19.61
C GLN A 193 -8.77 24.36 18.27
N GLN A 194 -7.99 25.36 17.80
CA GLN A 194 -7.22 25.23 16.57
C GLN A 194 -6.15 24.14 16.67
N ASN A 195 -5.47 24.03 17.80
CA ASN A 195 -4.42 23.04 18.04
C ASN A 195 -4.97 21.62 18.01
N GLU A 196 -6.08 21.35 18.70
CA GLU A 196 -6.71 20.02 18.67
C GLU A 196 -7.26 19.66 17.28
N ALA A 197 -7.79 20.63 16.53
CA ALA A 197 -8.19 20.41 15.14
C ALA A 197 -7.00 20.04 14.23
N GLN A 198 -5.86 20.71 14.39
CA GLN A 198 -4.65 20.42 13.62
C GLN A 198 -4.00 19.09 14.01
N LYS A 199 -4.00 18.75 15.29
CA LYS A 199 -3.45 17.48 15.79
C LYS A 199 -4.15 16.28 15.14
N ASN A 200 -5.47 16.35 14.99
CA ASN A 200 -6.24 15.33 14.28
C ASN A 200 -5.88 15.28 12.79
N SER A 201 -5.71 16.43 12.13
CA SER A 201 -5.28 16.49 10.72
C SER A 201 -3.88 15.88 10.51
N ASN A 202 -2.92 16.17 11.39
CA ASN A 202 -1.57 15.61 11.34
C ASN A 202 -1.55 14.12 11.66
N ALA A 203 -2.32 13.66 12.65
CA ALA A 203 -2.46 12.25 12.97
C ALA A 203 -3.09 11.48 11.80
N MET A 204 -4.12 12.06 11.15
CA MET A 204 -4.72 11.52 9.94
C MET A 204 -3.68 11.42 8.81
N GLY A 205 -2.95 12.50 8.50
CA GLY A 205 -1.92 12.50 7.47
C GLY A 205 -0.87 11.40 7.67
N LYS A 206 -0.37 11.25 8.91
CA LYS A 206 0.57 10.18 9.27
C LYS A 206 -0.04 8.78 9.17
N ALA A 207 -1.29 8.60 9.59
CA ALA A 207 -1.98 7.32 9.50
C ALA A 207 -2.19 6.89 8.04
N PHE A 208 -2.58 7.81 7.16
CA PHE A 208 -2.72 7.55 5.73
C PHE A 208 -1.39 7.22 5.06
N ASP A 209 -0.33 7.95 5.41
CA ASP A 209 1.02 7.68 4.88
C ASP A 209 1.56 6.32 5.36
N ALA A 210 1.38 6.00 6.65
CA ALA A 210 1.75 4.71 7.24
C ALA A 210 0.92 3.54 6.67
N SER A 211 -0.35 3.78 6.31
CA SER A 211 -1.21 2.78 5.69
C SER A 211 -0.78 2.37 4.28
N LYS A 212 0.12 3.15 3.65
CA LYS A 212 0.60 2.93 2.28
C LYS A 212 -0.54 2.76 1.28
N ASN A 213 -1.63 3.51 1.47
CA ASN A 213 -2.75 3.52 0.53
C ASN A 213 -2.31 4.19 -0.78
N ASP A 214 -2.51 3.51 -1.91
CA ASP A 214 -2.08 3.92 -3.24
C ASP A 214 -3.22 4.40 -4.15
N ASP A 215 -4.45 4.52 -3.63
CA ASP A 215 -5.62 4.94 -4.42
C ASP A 215 -5.50 6.39 -4.92
N SER A 216 -4.76 7.26 -4.22
CA SER A 216 -4.51 8.64 -4.65
C SER A 216 -3.17 9.17 -4.15
N PHE A 217 -2.42 9.83 -5.03
CA PHE A 217 -1.17 10.48 -4.69
C PHE A 217 -1.00 11.78 -5.50
N TYR A 218 -0.21 12.71 -5.00
CA TYR A 218 0.17 13.93 -5.70
C TYR A 218 1.69 14.07 -5.71
N LEU A 219 2.25 14.26 -6.90
CA LEU A 219 3.66 14.57 -7.08
C LEU A 219 3.82 16.05 -7.43
N PRO A 220 4.46 16.86 -6.57
CA PRO A 220 4.78 18.24 -6.87
C PRO A 220 5.63 18.38 -8.15
N PRO A 221 5.46 19.46 -8.94
CA PRO A 221 6.28 19.71 -10.13
C PRO A 221 7.79 19.71 -9.87
N GLU A 222 8.19 20.10 -8.66
CA GLU A 222 9.59 20.13 -8.21
C GLU A 222 10.24 18.73 -8.19
N THR A 223 9.45 17.67 -7.94
CA THR A 223 9.95 16.30 -7.92
C THR A 223 10.52 15.88 -9.28
N PHE A 224 9.97 16.41 -10.38
CA PHE A 224 10.47 16.14 -11.73
C PHE A 224 11.86 16.74 -11.98
N ASN A 225 12.30 17.70 -11.16
CA ASN A 225 13.64 18.28 -11.26
C ASN A 225 14.72 17.46 -10.54
N ASN A 226 14.32 16.54 -9.65
CA ASN A 226 15.24 15.70 -8.89
C ASN A 226 16.04 14.76 -9.81
N ALA A 227 17.36 14.70 -9.62
CA ALA A 227 18.26 13.90 -10.45
C ALA A 227 17.99 12.38 -10.38
N GLU A 228 17.61 11.87 -9.21
CA GLU A 228 17.25 10.46 -9.03
C GLU A 228 15.92 10.12 -9.70
N PHE A 229 14.93 11.01 -9.57
CA PHE A 229 13.64 10.83 -10.24
C PHE A 229 13.80 10.82 -11.76
N LYS A 230 14.63 11.71 -12.32
CA LYS A 230 14.99 11.70 -13.74
C LYS A 230 15.66 10.39 -14.18
N LYS A 231 16.53 9.80 -13.35
CA LYS A 231 17.11 8.46 -13.64
C LYS A 231 16.04 7.38 -13.61
N GLY A 232 15.14 7.40 -12.62
CA GLY A 232 14.01 6.47 -12.53
C GLY A 232 13.09 6.55 -13.74
N MET A 233 12.73 7.77 -14.18
CA MET A 233 11.89 7.99 -15.35
C MET A 233 12.46 7.31 -16.60
N LYS A 234 13.78 7.41 -16.83
CA LYS A 234 14.44 6.73 -17.97
C LYS A 234 14.28 5.20 -17.95
N ASN A 235 14.08 4.59 -16.78
CA ASN A 235 13.91 3.15 -16.65
C ASN A 235 12.44 2.70 -16.80
N PHE A 236 11.48 3.57 -16.54
CA PHE A 236 10.05 3.21 -16.52
C PHE A 236 9.24 3.87 -17.64
N ILE A 237 9.74 4.94 -18.26
CA ILE A 237 9.07 5.69 -19.30
C ILE A 237 9.97 5.66 -20.54
N SER A 238 9.37 5.48 -21.72
CA SER A 238 10.09 5.53 -22.98
C SER A 238 10.65 6.93 -23.27
N PRO A 239 11.71 7.06 -24.09
CA PRO A 239 12.29 8.36 -24.43
C PRO A 239 11.32 9.34 -25.09
N ASP A 240 10.31 8.83 -25.79
CA ASP A 240 9.23 9.60 -26.44
C ASP A 240 8.04 9.89 -25.50
N GLY A 241 8.02 9.33 -24.29
CA GLY A 241 6.96 9.53 -23.30
C GLY A 241 5.65 8.79 -23.58
N HIS A 242 5.57 7.97 -24.63
CA HIS A 242 4.34 7.29 -25.05
C HIS A 242 4.16 5.88 -24.49
N ALA A 243 5.17 5.31 -23.84
CA ALA A 243 5.10 3.99 -23.22
C ALA A 243 5.58 4.05 -21.76
N VAL A 244 4.87 3.30 -20.91
CA VAL A 244 5.21 3.13 -19.50
C VAL A 244 5.36 1.64 -19.21
N ARG A 245 6.46 1.28 -18.55
CA ARG A 245 6.76 -0.08 -18.12
C ARG A 245 6.40 -0.25 -16.65
N PHE A 246 5.72 -1.35 -16.35
CA PHE A 246 5.50 -1.84 -15.00
C PHE A 246 6.26 -3.16 -14.84
N ILE A 247 6.90 -3.36 -13.69
CA ILE A 247 7.60 -4.61 -13.37
C ILE A 247 6.75 -5.35 -12.34
N ILE A 248 6.31 -6.55 -12.68
CA ILE A 248 5.45 -7.38 -11.81
C ILE A 248 6.27 -8.57 -11.31
N SER A 249 6.37 -8.70 -9.99
CA SER A 249 7.03 -9.81 -9.31
C SER A 249 5.97 -10.75 -8.76
N HIS A 250 6.05 -12.03 -9.12
CA HIS A 250 5.15 -13.08 -8.63
C HIS A 250 5.56 -13.49 -7.22
N ASP A 251 4.58 -13.97 -6.45
CA ASP A 251 4.82 -14.68 -5.20
C ASP A 251 5.04 -16.16 -5.53
N GLY A 252 6.28 -16.65 -5.38
CA GLY A 252 6.69 -17.98 -5.84
C GLY A 252 7.29 -18.01 -7.26
N ASP A 253 7.36 -19.21 -7.85
CA ASP A 253 7.98 -19.44 -9.15
C ASP A 253 7.04 -19.02 -10.30
N PRO A 254 7.41 -18.02 -11.13
CA PRO A 254 6.61 -17.61 -12.28
C PRO A 254 6.49 -18.68 -13.38
N MET A 255 7.36 -19.70 -13.37
CA MET A 255 7.32 -20.82 -14.32
C MET A 255 6.37 -21.95 -13.89
N SER A 256 5.84 -21.89 -12.66
CA SER A 256 4.85 -22.84 -12.17
C SER A 256 3.48 -22.65 -12.84
N GLN A 257 2.65 -23.69 -12.79
CA GLN A 257 1.27 -23.63 -13.30
C GLN A 257 0.45 -22.54 -12.59
N GLU A 258 0.67 -22.34 -11.29
CA GLU A 258 0.04 -21.27 -10.51
C GLU A 258 0.47 -19.89 -11.02
N GLY A 259 1.77 -19.67 -11.21
CA GLY A 259 2.33 -18.42 -11.76
C GLY A 259 1.78 -18.08 -13.15
N ILE A 260 1.68 -19.07 -14.03
CA ILE A 260 1.12 -18.94 -15.39
C ILE A 260 -0.37 -18.57 -15.33
N SER A 261 -1.13 -19.11 -14.37
CA SER A 261 -2.57 -18.83 -14.22
C SER A 261 -2.86 -17.36 -13.89
N HIS A 262 -1.95 -16.68 -13.19
CA HIS A 262 -2.11 -15.28 -12.79
C HIS A 262 -2.09 -14.32 -13.99
N ILE A 263 -1.50 -14.69 -15.12
CA ILE A 263 -1.31 -13.83 -16.29
C ILE A 263 -2.63 -13.27 -16.84
N ALA A 264 -3.68 -14.09 -16.90
CA ALA A 264 -5.00 -13.65 -17.34
C ALA A 264 -5.62 -12.62 -16.37
N ALA A 265 -5.48 -12.86 -15.07
CA ALA A 265 -5.98 -11.97 -14.02
C ALA A 265 -5.21 -10.64 -14.01
N ILE A 266 -3.89 -10.66 -14.18
CA ILE A 266 -3.05 -9.46 -14.31
C ILE A 266 -3.53 -8.60 -15.49
N LYS A 267 -3.72 -9.20 -16.67
CA LYS A 267 -4.16 -8.48 -17.86
C LYS A 267 -5.54 -7.85 -17.68
N LYS A 268 -6.47 -8.58 -17.05
CA LYS A 268 -7.82 -8.08 -16.73
C LYS A 268 -7.77 -6.93 -15.73
N ALA A 269 -7.00 -7.08 -14.64
CA ALA A 269 -6.85 -6.04 -13.63
C ALA A 269 -6.23 -4.76 -14.22
N ALA A 270 -5.24 -4.89 -15.11
CA ALA A 270 -4.64 -3.77 -15.81
C ALA A 270 -5.66 -3.06 -16.73
N TYR A 271 -6.49 -3.83 -17.45
CA TYR A 271 -7.54 -3.26 -18.30
C TYR A 271 -8.63 -2.54 -17.50
N GLU A 272 -9.04 -3.11 -16.37
CA GLU A 272 -10.01 -2.47 -15.46
C GLU A 272 -9.47 -1.20 -14.82
N ALA A 273 -8.17 -1.15 -14.51
CA ALA A 273 -7.53 0.03 -13.93
C ALA A 273 -7.44 1.24 -14.89
N LEU A 274 -7.50 1.02 -16.21
CA LEU A 274 -7.47 2.10 -17.20
C LEU A 274 -8.85 2.76 -17.42
N LYS A 275 -9.94 2.11 -17.03
CA LYS A 275 -11.30 2.61 -17.25
C LYS A 275 -11.53 3.92 -16.51
N GLY A 276 -12.08 4.93 -17.19
CA GLY A 276 -12.33 6.24 -16.60
C GLY A 276 -11.06 7.08 -16.39
N THR A 277 -9.92 6.65 -16.92
CA THR A 277 -8.69 7.45 -16.97
C THR A 277 -8.47 8.00 -18.38
N PRO A 278 -7.67 9.07 -18.55
CA PRO A 278 -7.26 9.56 -19.87
C PRO A 278 -6.53 8.52 -20.75
N LEU A 279 -6.16 7.38 -20.17
CA LEU A 279 -5.42 6.29 -20.81
C LEU A 279 -6.31 5.10 -21.21
N GLU A 280 -7.64 5.25 -21.18
CA GLU A 280 -8.59 4.16 -21.52
C GLU A 280 -8.36 3.56 -22.92
N GLY A 281 -7.83 4.35 -23.87
CA GLY A 281 -7.47 3.91 -25.23
C GLY A 281 -6.08 3.26 -25.37
N SER A 282 -5.31 3.14 -24.29
CA SER A 282 -3.94 2.63 -24.35
C SER A 282 -3.89 1.11 -24.55
N LYS A 283 -2.93 0.65 -25.35
CA LYS A 283 -2.69 -0.79 -25.55
C LYS A 283 -1.85 -1.35 -24.41
N ILE A 284 -2.30 -2.47 -23.83
CA ILE A 284 -1.59 -3.18 -22.76
C ILE A 284 -0.89 -4.40 -23.36
N TYR A 285 0.43 -4.45 -23.19
CA TYR A 285 1.26 -5.61 -23.52
C TYR A 285 1.87 -6.18 -22.25
N LEU A 286 1.90 -7.50 -22.16
CA LEU A 286 2.45 -8.23 -21.03
C LEU A 286 3.53 -9.17 -21.56
N ALA A 287 4.71 -9.09 -20.95
CA ALA A 287 5.88 -9.87 -21.32
C ALA A 287 6.53 -10.44 -20.06
N GLY A 288 7.50 -11.33 -20.24
CA GLY A 288 8.18 -12.04 -19.16
C GLY A 288 7.98 -13.55 -19.26
N THR A 289 8.64 -14.28 -18.36
CA THR A 289 8.71 -15.75 -18.40
C THR A 289 7.31 -16.38 -18.32
N ALA A 290 6.52 -16.04 -17.31
CA ALA A 290 5.16 -16.57 -17.13
C ALA A 290 4.27 -16.34 -18.36
N SER A 291 4.35 -15.15 -18.97
CA SER A 291 3.58 -14.80 -20.18
C SER A 291 4.01 -15.63 -21.39
N ILE A 292 5.31 -15.83 -21.57
CA ILE A 292 5.85 -16.67 -22.65
C ILE A 292 5.40 -18.12 -22.48
N TYR A 293 5.47 -18.67 -21.25
CA TYR A 293 5.01 -20.03 -20.98
C TYR A 293 3.50 -20.17 -21.14
N LYS A 294 2.71 -19.14 -20.80
CA LYS A 294 1.28 -19.11 -21.10
C LYS A 294 1.03 -19.19 -22.60
N ASP A 295 1.67 -18.32 -23.37
CA ASP A 295 1.49 -18.24 -24.82
C ASP A 295 1.94 -19.54 -25.50
N LEU A 296 3.03 -20.16 -25.02
CA LEU A 296 3.52 -21.45 -25.50
C LEU A 296 2.55 -22.59 -25.15
N GLY A 297 1.98 -22.59 -23.95
CA GLY A 297 0.97 -23.56 -23.54
C GLY A 297 -0.31 -23.45 -24.37
N ASP A 298 -0.83 -22.23 -24.54
CA ASP A 298 -1.99 -21.95 -25.39
C ASP A 298 -1.68 -22.39 -26.84
N GLY A 299 -0.54 -22.00 -27.40
CA GLY A 299 -0.10 -22.42 -28.74
C GLY A 299 -0.02 -23.94 -28.91
N ASN A 300 0.62 -24.64 -27.96
CA ASN A 300 0.73 -26.09 -27.99
C ASN A 300 -0.63 -26.80 -27.98
N THR A 301 -1.65 -26.26 -27.30
CA THR A 301 -3.00 -26.85 -27.32
C THR A 301 -3.66 -26.75 -28.69
N TYR A 302 -3.52 -25.61 -29.37
CA TYR A 302 -4.03 -25.42 -30.73
C TYR A 302 -3.27 -26.29 -31.73
N ASP A 303 -1.94 -26.29 -31.65
CA ASP A 303 -1.09 -27.10 -32.53
C ASP A 303 -1.39 -28.58 -32.36
N LEU A 304 -1.56 -29.07 -31.12
CA LEU A 304 -1.93 -30.45 -30.84
C LEU A 304 -3.29 -30.81 -31.44
N LEU A 305 -4.28 -29.93 -31.32
CA LEU A 305 -5.62 -30.15 -31.85
C LEU A 305 -5.58 -30.18 -33.38
N ILE A 306 -4.89 -29.23 -34.01
CA ILE A 306 -4.73 -29.16 -35.46
C ILE A 306 -3.96 -30.39 -35.96
N ALA A 307 -2.81 -30.70 -35.38
CA ALA A 307 -1.98 -31.84 -35.77
C ALA A 307 -2.71 -33.17 -35.53
N GLY A 308 -3.35 -33.35 -34.39
CA GLY A 308 -4.12 -34.55 -34.06
C GLY A 308 -5.27 -34.78 -35.03
N ILE A 309 -6.15 -33.79 -35.22
CA ILE A 309 -7.30 -33.93 -36.12
C ILE A 309 -6.86 -34.07 -37.58
N SER A 310 -5.91 -33.26 -38.04
CA SER A 310 -5.43 -33.33 -39.43
C SER A 310 -4.77 -34.68 -39.73
N SER A 311 -3.93 -35.19 -38.83
CA SER A 311 -3.26 -36.48 -39.00
C SER A 311 -4.23 -37.66 -38.92
N LEU A 312 -5.22 -37.63 -38.01
CA LEU A 312 -6.30 -38.63 -37.96
C LEU A 312 -7.12 -38.64 -39.25
N CYS A 313 -7.51 -37.47 -39.76
CA CYS A 313 -8.21 -37.34 -41.03
C CYS A 313 -7.36 -37.86 -42.20
N LEU A 314 -6.07 -37.53 -42.22
CA LEU A 314 -5.14 -37.99 -43.25
C LEU A 314 -4.99 -39.52 -43.24
N ILE A 315 -4.75 -40.12 -42.07
CA ILE A 315 -4.67 -41.58 -41.91
C ILE A 315 -5.99 -42.21 -42.34
N PHE A 316 -7.13 -41.67 -41.90
CA PHE A 316 -8.44 -42.19 -42.29
C PHE A 316 -8.63 -42.19 -43.81
N ILE A 317 -8.26 -41.10 -44.49
CA ILE A 317 -8.34 -40.99 -45.96
C ILE A 317 -7.41 -42.00 -46.65
N ILE A 318 -6.16 -42.12 -46.21
CA ILE A 318 -5.19 -43.07 -46.77
C ILE A 318 -5.71 -44.50 -46.58
N MET A 319 -6.20 -44.83 -45.39
CA MET A 319 -6.78 -46.14 -45.10
C MET A 319 -8.02 -46.41 -45.95
N LEU A 320 -8.87 -45.40 -46.16
CA LEU A 320 -10.05 -45.52 -47.01
C LEU A 320 -9.65 -45.83 -48.46
N ILE A 321 -8.60 -45.18 -48.98
CA ILE A 321 -8.07 -45.44 -50.33
C ILE A 321 -7.50 -46.86 -50.44
N ILE A 322 -6.72 -47.29 -49.45
CA ILE A 322 -6.01 -48.59 -49.50
C ILE A 322 -6.96 -49.75 -49.26
N THR A 323 -7.80 -49.67 -48.23
CA THR A 323 -8.72 -50.75 -47.86
C THR A 323 -9.98 -50.77 -48.72
N ARG A 324 -10.35 -49.64 -49.33
CA ARG A 324 -11.65 -49.42 -50.02
C ARG A 324 -12.86 -49.81 -49.16
N GLY A 325 -12.70 -49.84 -47.84
CA GLY A 325 -13.74 -50.19 -46.87
C GLY A 325 -13.81 -49.13 -45.78
N VAL A 326 -14.98 -48.53 -45.60
CA VAL A 326 -15.18 -47.44 -44.62
C VAL A 326 -15.11 -47.99 -43.20
N VAL A 327 -15.68 -49.17 -42.97
CA VAL A 327 -15.72 -49.82 -41.65
C VAL A 327 -14.31 -50.27 -41.24
N ALA A 328 -13.56 -50.92 -42.14
CA ALA A 328 -12.15 -51.28 -41.89
C ALA A 328 -11.31 -50.05 -41.50
N SER A 329 -11.42 -48.97 -42.27
CA SER A 329 -10.68 -47.73 -42.03
C SER A 329 -11.03 -47.10 -40.68
N ALA A 330 -12.32 -47.08 -40.31
CA ALA A 330 -12.77 -46.55 -39.02
C ALA A 330 -12.29 -47.40 -37.84
N VAL A 331 -12.33 -48.73 -37.96
CA VAL A 331 -11.80 -49.64 -36.91
C VAL A 331 -10.32 -49.40 -36.71
N ILE A 332 -9.54 -49.29 -37.78
CA ILE A 332 -8.08 -49.07 -37.69
C ILE A 332 -7.78 -47.74 -36.97
N VAL A 333 -8.41 -46.64 -37.40
CA VAL A 333 -8.23 -45.34 -36.75
C VAL A 333 -8.69 -45.37 -35.29
N GLY A 334 -9.81 -46.04 -35.01
CA GLY A 334 -10.30 -46.26 -33.65
C GLY A 334 -9.33 -47.04 -32.77
N THR A 335 -8.66 -48.05 -33.32
CA THR A 335 -7.63 -48.81 -32.59
C THR A 335 -6.38 -47.98 -32.30
N VAL A 336 -5.98 -47.07 -33.20
CA VAL A 336 -4.89 -46.11 -32.95
C VAL A 336 -5.26 -45.10 -31.86
N LEU A 337 -6.50 -44.58 -31.88
CA LEU A 337 -6.99 -43.69 -30.82
C LEU A 337 -7.05 -44.39 -29.47
N LEU A 338 -7.43 -45.67 -29.46
CA LEU A 338 -7.46 -46.47 -28.24
C LEU A 338 -6.05 -46.73 -27.71
N SER A 339 -5.07 -47.06 -28.55
CA SER A 339 -3.68 -47.22 -28.09
C SER A 339 -3.07 -45.91 -27.62
N LEU A 340 -3.37 -44.79 -28.27
CA LEU A 340 -2.96 -43.45 -27.85
C LEU A 340 -3.58 -43.08 -26.48
N GLY A 341 -4.89 -43.30 -26.31
CA GLY A 341 -5.57 -43.09 -25.03
C GLY A 341 -5.04 -44.00 -23.91
N ALA A 342 -4.78 -45.27 -24.21
CA ALA A 342 -4.19 -46.22 -23.26
C ALA A 342 -2.76 -45.83 -22.87
N SER A 343 -1.94 -45.38 -23.83
CA SER A 343 -0.59 -44.87 -23.59
C SER A 343 -0.61 -43.68 -22.62
N PHE A 344 -1.48 -42.70 -22.87
CA PHE A 344 -1.62 -41.56 -21.97
C PHE A 344 -2.13 -41.95 -20.59
N GLY A 345 -3.17 -42.79 -20.53
CA GLY A 345 -3.71 -43.27 -19.26
C GLY A 345 -2.66 -44.02 -18.42
N LEU A 346 -1.87 -44.89 -19.06
CA LEU A 346 -0.78 -45.61 -18.41
C LEU A 346 0.35 -44.67 -17.95
N SER A 347 0.68 -43.68 -18.77
CA SER A 347 1.71 -42.69 -18.41
C SER A 347 1.27 -41.82 -17.24
N VAL A 348 0.03 -41.34 -17.23
CA VAL A 348 -0.59 -40.61 -16.11
C VAL A 348 -0.59 -41.47 -14.84
N LEU A 349 -0.94 -42.74 -14.95
CA LEU A 349 -0.94 -43.66 -13.81
C LEU A 349 0.47 -43.83 -13.23
N ILE A 350 1.49 -44.04 -14.07
CA ILE A 350 2.86 -44.27 -13.60
C ILE A 350 3.48 -42.97 -13.06
N TRP A 351 3.42 -41.88 -13.80
CA TRP A 351 4.12 -40.66 -13.40
C TRP A 351 3.38 -39.89 -12.31
N GLN A 352 2.07 -39.67 -12.46
CA GLN A 352 1.32 -38.87 -11.48
C GLN A 352 0.94 -39.67 -10.23
N HIS A 353 0.46 -40.91 -10.38
CA HIS A 353 -0.05 -41.68 -9.22
C HIS A 353 1.00 -42.54 -8.53
N LEU A 354 1.98 -43.09 -9.26
CA LEU A 354 3.01 -43.95 -8.68
C LEU A 354 4.26 -43.17 -8.26
N ILE A 355 4.74 -42.26 -9.11
CA ILE A 355 5.98 -41.50 -8.89
C ILE A 355 5.71 -40.12 -8.25
N GLY A 356 4.50 -39.57 -8.42
CA GLY A 356 4.10 -38.27 -7.84
C GLY A 356 4.64 -37.06 -8.61
N ILE A 357 5.04 -37.23 -9.87
CA ILE A 357 5.58 -36.16 -10.72
C ILE A 357 4.57 -35.85 -11.82
N GLU A 358 4.23 -34.57 -11.96
CA GLU A 358 3.34 -34.12 -13.02
C GLU A 358 3.97 -34.31 -14.42
N LEU A 359 3.11 -34.60 -15.38
CA LEU A 359 3.50 -34.78 -16.77
C LEU A 359 3.82 -33.44 -17.39
N HIS A 360 5.00 -33.34 -17.98
CA HIS A 360 5.37 -32.15 -18.73
C HIS A 360 4.47 -31.99 -19.97
N TRP A 361 4.02 -30.77 -20.26
CA TRP A 361 3.08 -30.46 -21.34
C TRP A 361 3.53 -30.96 -22.73
N MET A 362 4.85 -30.99 -22.97
CA MET A 362 5.45 -31.50 -24.22
C MET A 362 5.30 -33.02 -24.40
N VAL A 363 5.12 -33.79 -23.32
CA VAL A 363 5.00 -35.26 -23.37
C VAL A 363 3.77 -35.65 -24.19
N LEU A 364 2.67 -34.91 -24.04
CA LEU A 364 1.43 -35.09 -24.80
C LEU A 364 1.68 -34.89 -26.30
N ALA A 365 2.26 -33.77 -26.69
CA ALA A 365 2.51 -33.48 -28.10
C ALA A 365 3.43 -34.50 -28.77
N MET A 366 4.57 -34.81 -28.14
CA MET A 366 5.55 -35.73 -28.70
C MET A 366 5.03 -37.17 -28.79
N SER A 367 4.31 -37.62 -27.77
CA SER A 367 3.77 -38.98 -27.77
C SER A 367 2.64 -39.12 -28.79
N VAL A 368 1.77 -38.12 -28.96
CA VAL A 368 0.75 -38.13 -30.02
C VAL A 368 1.41 -38.24 -31.40
N ILE A 369 2.39 -37.38 -31.70
CA ILE A 369 3.06 -37.37 -33.01
C ILE A 369 3.72 -38.71 -33.31
N ILE A 370 4.50 -39.26 -32.36
CA ILE A 370 5.27 -40.49 -32.58
C ILE A 370 4.35 -41.72 -32.60
N LEU A 371 3.41 -41.85 -31.65
CA LEU A 371 2.50 -42.99 -31.60
C LEU A 371 1.56 -43.03 -32.79
N LEU A 372 1.12 -41.86 -33.26
CA LEU A 372 0.24 -41.79 -34.43
C LEU A 372 1.00 -42.11 -35.72
N ALA A 373 2.24 -41.63 -35.88
CA ALA A 373 3.08 -42.00 -37.01
C ALA A 373 3.35 -43.51 -37.06
N VAL A 374 3.81 -44.08 -35.95
CA VAL A 374 4.23 -45.48 -35.87
C VAL A 374 3.03 -46.43 -35.86
N GLY A 375 1.96 -46.06 -35.16
CA GLY A 375 0.73 -46.85 -35.08
C GLY A 375 0.03 -46.95 -36.44
N ALA A 376 0.03 -45.88 -37.24
CA ALA A 376 -0.53 -45.90 -38.59
C ALA A 376 0.24 -46.82 -39.54
N ASP A 377 1.57 -46.74 -39.54
CA ASP A 377 2.43 -47.51 -40.45
C ASP A 377 2.31 -49.02 -40.22
N TYR A 378 2.31 -49.45 -38.97
CA TYR A 378 2.21 -50.87 -38.68
C TYR A 378 0.80 -51.43 -38.87
N ASN A 379 -0.24 -50.64 -38.61
CA ASN A 379 -1.61 -51.03 -38.93
C ASN A 379 -1.82 -51.13 -40.44
N LEU A 380 -1.17 -50.26 -41.23
CA LEU A 380 -1.18 -50.35 -42.68
C LEU A 380 -0.59 -51.67 -43.17
N LEU A 381 0.58 -52.07 -42.66
CA LEU A 381 1.25 -53.31 -43.06
C LEU A 381 0.38 -54.54 -42.78
N LEU A 382 -0.25 -54.60 -41.60
CA LEU A 382 -1.14 -55.71 -41.25
C LEU A 382 -2.33 -55.80 -42.21
N VAL A 383 -2.93 -54.66 -42.54
CA VAL A 383 -4.13 -54.60 -43.36
C VAL A 383 -3.83 -54.86 -44.84
N ALA A 384 -2.69 -54.38 -45.34
CA ALA A 384 -2.19 -54.74 -46.66
C ALA A 384 -2.06 -56.26 -46.79
N ARG A 385 -1.54 -56.93 -45.76
CA ARG A 385 -1.42 -58.39 -45.73
C ARG A 385 -2.76 -59.11 -45.59
N PHE A 386 -3.69 -58.60 -44.78
CA PHE A 386 -5.08 -59.10 -44.75
C PHE A 386 -5.74 -59.02 -46.12
N LYS A 387 -5.46 -57.96 -46.89
CA LYS A 387 -6.00 -57.76 -48.24
C LYS A 387 -5.38 -58.71 -49.27
N GLU A 388 -4.07 -58.96 -49.19
CA GLU A 388 -3.39 -59.93 -50.06
C GLU A 388 -3.93 -61.35 -49.84
N GLU A 389 -4.10 -61.73 -48.58
CA GLU A 389 -4.53 -63.07 -48.16
C GLU A 389 -6.04 -63.31 -48.21
N ILE A 390 -6.80 -62.30 -48.60
CA ILE A 390 -8.27 -62.35 -48.63
C ILE A 390 -8.81 -63.41 -49.60
N HIS A 391 -8.02 -63.78 -50.62
CA HIS A 391 -8.36 -64.79 -51.62
C HIS A 391 -8.43 -66.21 -51.07
N ALA A 392 -7.74 -66.50 -49.95
CA ALA A 392 -7.76 -67.80 -49.26
C ALA A 392 -9.02 -68.00 -48.39
N GLY A 393 -9.90 -66.98 -48.29
CA GLY A 393 -11.07 -66.94 -47.41
C GLY A 393 -10.80 -66.14 -46.13
N LEU A 394 -11.83 -65.49 -45.57
CA LEU A 394 -11.67 -64.51 -44.48
C LEU A 394 -10.98 -65.06 -43.23
N ASN A 395 -11.41 -66.22 -42.72
CA ASN A 395 -10.83 -66.78 -41.48
C ASN A 395 -9.42 -67.32 -41.71
N THR A 396 -9.20 -68.04 -42.82
CA THR A 396 -7.88 -68.59 -43.17
C THR A 396 -6.88 -67.49 -43.52
N GLY A 397 -7.33 -66.43 -44.19
CA GLY A 397 -6.52 -65.28 -44.57
C GLY A 397 -6.06 -64.47 -43.36
N ILE A 398 -6.93 -64.23 -42.37
CA ILE A 398 -6.53 -63.58 -41.11
C ILE A 398 -5.49 -64.42 -40.37
N ILE A 399 -5.69 -65.75 -40.25
CA ILE A 399 -4.73 -66.64 -39.58
C ILE A 399 -3.38 -66.66 -40.31
N ARG A 400 -3.39 -66.77 -41.64
CA ARG A 400 -2.15 -66.82 -42.44
C ARG A 400 -1.40 -65.50 -42.42
N ALA A 401 -2.11 -64.38 -42.47
CA ALA A 401 -1.51 -63.06 -42.35
C ALA A 401 -0.96 -62.79 -40.95
N MET A 402 -1.69 -63.18 -39.89
CA MET A 402 -1.19 -63.08 -38.51
C MET A 402 0.03 -63.97 -38.28
N GLY A 403 0.03 -65.21 -38.77
CA GLY A 403 1.18 -66.11 -38.69
C GLY A 403 2.39 -65.64 -39.49
N GLY A 404 2.16 -65.05 -40.67
CA GLY A 404 3.23 -64.61 -41.57
C GLY A 404 3.87 -63.28 -41.20
N THR A 405 3.09 -62.30 -40.71
CA THR A 405 3.61 -60.96 -40.39
C THR A 405 3.58 -60.60 -38.91
N GLY A 406 2.88 -61.36 -38.08
CA GLY A 406 2.77 -61.10 -36.65
C GLY A 406 4.12 -61.14 -35.94
N SER A 407 5.00 -62.11 -36.26
CA SER A 407 6.32 -62.23 -35.63
C SER A 407 7.26 -61.06 -35.96
N VAL A 408 7.24 -60.59 -37.22
CA VAL A 408 8.08 -59.46 -37.68
C VAL A 408 7.59 -58.14 -37.11
N VAL A 409 6.27 -57.91 -37.10
CA VAL A 409 5.72 -56.65 -36.58
C VAL A 409 5.82 -56.58 -35.06
N THR A 410 5.61 -57.70 -34.37
CA THR A 410 5.73 -57.76 -32.90
C THR A 410 7.17 -57.61 -32.45
N SER A 411 8.14 -58.24 -33.14
CA SER A 411 9.56 -58.07 -32.80
C SER A 411 10.04 -56.64 -33.05
N ALA A 412 9.68 -56.04 -34.19
CA ALA A 412 10.01 -54.65 -34.49
C ALA A 412 9.40 -53.68 -33.45
N GLY A 413 8.13 -53.91 -33.09
CA GLY A 413 7.42 -53.12 -32.08
C GLY A 413 8.03 -53.23 -30.69
N LEU A 414 8.42 -54.45 -30.26
CA LEU A 414 9.11 -54.66 -28.98
C LEU A 414 10.48 -53.98 -28.95
N VAL A 415 11.29 -54.13 -30.00
CA VAL A 415 12.61 -53.47 -30.09
C VAL A 415 12.43 -51.96 -29.96
N PHE A 416 11.49 -51.37 -30.70
CA PHE A 416 11.27 -49.94 -30.66
C PHE A 416 10.74 -49.47 -29.30
N ALA A 417 9.80 -50.20 -28.71
CA ALA A 417 9.27 -49.90 -27.38
C ALA A 417 10.37 -49.91 -26.30
N PHE A 418 11.22 -50.94 -26.29
CA PHE A 418 12.35 -51.01 -25.34
C PHE A 418 13.37 -49.91 -25.59
N THR A 419 13.69 -49.58 -26.84
CA THR A 419 14.60 -48.46 -27.14
C THR A 419 14.06 -47.11 -26.69
N MET A 420 12.75 -46.92 -26.68
CA MET A 420 12.14 -45.70 -26.12
C MET A 420 12.13 -45.74 -24.59
N MET A 421 11.91 -46.90 -23.99
CA MET A 421 11.96 -47.05 -22.53
C MET A 421 13.35 -46.81 -21.94
N THR A 422 14.45 -47.02 -22.66
CA THR A 422 15.80 -46.71 -22.14
C THR A 422 15.98 -45.22 -21.87
N MET A 423 15.21 -44.34 -22.51
CA MET A 423 15.19 -42.90 -22.20
C MET A 423 14.74 -42.61 -20.77
N ALA A 424 14.08 -43.55 -20.07
CA ALA A 424 13.73 -43.44 -18.66
C ALA A 424 14.95 -43.24 -17.74
N VAL A 425 16.14 -43.65 -18.19
CA VAL A 425 17.41 -43.51 -17.45
C VAL A 425 18.00 -42.09 -17.58
N SER A 426 17.44 -41.25 -18.47
CA SER A 426 17.91 -39.88 -18.66
C SER A 426 17.72 -39.03 -17.40
N GLU A 427 18.73 -38.23 -17.05
CA GLU A 427 18.64 -37.23 -15.98
C GLU A 427 17.57 -36.17 -16.26
N LEU A 428 17.23 -35.94 -17.54
CA LEU A 428 16.17 -35.02 -17.91
C LEU A 428 14.82 -35.74 -17.83
N THR A 429 14.06 -35.48 -16.77
CA THR A 429 12.75 -36.09 -16.48
C THR A 429 11.79 -36.03 -17.67
N VAL A 430 11.83 -34.95 -18.45
CA VAL A 430 11.01 -34.76 -19.65
C VAL A 430 11.30 -35.82 -20.72
N ILE A 431 12.57 -36.16 -20.95
CA ILE A 431 12.97 -37.20 -21.92
C ILE A 431 12.54 -38.58 -21.42
N GLY A 432 12.71 -38.84 -20.12
CA GLY A 432 12.23 -40.07 -19.49
C GLY A 432 10.70 -40.24 -19.60
N GLN A 433 9.94 -39.18 -19.35
CA GLN A 433 8.48 -39.17 -19.49
C GLN A 433 8.05 -39.44 -20.95
N VAL A 434 8.68 -38.78 -21.93
CA VAL A 434 8.39 -39.00 -23.35
C VAL A 434 8.67 -40.46 -23.75
N GLY A 435 9.87 -40.97 -23.45
CA GLY A 435 10.26 -42.32 -23.87
C GLY A 435 9.45 -43.43 -23.20
N THR A 436 9.13 -43.29 -21.91
CA THR A 436 8.27 -44.26 -21.21
C THR A 436 6.84 -44.24 -21.72
N THR A 437 6.27 -43.05 -21.99
CA THR A 437 4.91 -42.92 -22.56
C THR A 437 4.82 -43.60 -23.91
N ILE A 438 5.76 -43.30 -24.81
CA ILE A 438 5.82 -43.89 -26.15
C ILE A 438 6.05 -45.39 -26.05
N GLY A 439 7.02 -45.83 -25.25
CA GLY A 439 7.33 -47.25 -25.07
C GLY A 439 6.13 -48.06 -24.59
N LEU A 440 5.43 -47.59 -23.56
CA LEU A 440 4.23 -48.24 -23.04
C LEU A 440 3.08 -48.23 -24.06
N GLY A 441 2.91 -47.12 -24.79
CA GLY A 441 1.93 -47.02 -25.85
C GLY A 441 2.18 -48.03 -26.97
N LEU A 442 3.43 -48.19 -27.38
CA LEU A 442 3.83 -49.18 -28.39
C LEU A 442 3.68 -50.61 -27.89
N LEU A 443 4.02 -50.91 -26.63
CA LEU A 443 3.76 -52.23 -26.05
C LEU A 443 2.26 -52.56 -26.05
N PHE A 444 1.44 -51.60 -25.62
CA PHE A 444 -0.01 -51.77 -25.61
C PHE A 444 -0.55 -51.96 -27.04
N ASP A 445 -0.10 -51.14 -27.98
CA ASP A 445 -0.48 -51.22 -29.39
C ASP A 445 -0.08 -52.56 -30.02
N THR A 446 1.13 -53.05 -29.77
CA THR A 446 1.66 -54.28 -30.39
C THR A 446 1.08 -55.54 -29.77
N ILE A 447 1.00 -55.62 -28.45
CA ILE A 447 0.60 -56.83 -27.72
C ILE A 447 -0.93 -56.93 -27.61
N ILE A 448 -1.62 -55.83 -27.32
CA ILE A 448 -3.07 -55.88 -27.03
C ILE A 448 -3.85 -55.51 -28.27
N VAL A 449 -3.54 -54.35 -28.86
CA VAL A 449 -4.36 -53.84 -29.96
C VAL A 449 -4.14 -54.66 -31.23
N ARG A 450 -2.91 -54.80 -31.69
CA ARG A 450 -2.59 -55.45 -32.96
C ARG A 450 -2.68 -56.97 -32.91
N SER A 451 -2.17 -57.58 -31.84
CA SER A 451 -2.14 -59.05 -31.74
C SER A 451 -3.49 -59.66 -31.38
N LEU A 452 -4.33 -58.94 -30.62
CA LEU A 452 -5.60 -59.45 -30.12
C LEU A 452 -6.81 -58.68 -30.66
N MET A 453 -6.84 -57.35 -30.51
CA MET A 453 -8.05 -56.55 -30.78
C MET A 453 -8.38 -56.47 -32.28
N THR A 454 -7.42 -56.08 -33.12
CA THR A 454 -7.63 -55.88 -34.57
C THR A 454 -8.06 -57.16 -35.29
N PRO A 455 -7.43 -58.33 -35.08
CA PRO A 455 -7.86 -59.58 -35.70
C PRO A 455 -9.22 -60.05 -35.17
N SER A 456 -9.51 -59.84 -33.88
CA SER A 456 -10.79 -60.20 -33.28
C SER A 456 -11.94 -59.37 -33.85
N ILE A 457 -11.75 -58.05 -33.98
CA ILE A 457 -12.75 -57.16 -34.59
C ILE A 457 -12.95 -57.51 -36.07
N ALA A 458 -11.87 -57.78 -36.80
CA ALA A 458 -11.95 -58.20 -38.20
C ALA A 458 -12.71 -59.54 -38.36
N ALA A 459 -12.46 -60.51 -37.48
CA ALA A 459 -13.14 -61.80 -37.48
C ALA A 459 -14.64 -61.67 -37.13
N LEU A 460 -14.98 -60.85 -36.12
CA LEU A 460 -16.37 -60.62 -35.69
C LEU A 460 -17.20 -59.87 -36.74
N LEU A 461 -16.63 -58.85 -37.39
CA LEU A 461 -17.31 -58.07 -38.41
C LEU A 461 -17.38 -58.80 -39.77
N GLY A 462 -16.43 -59.71 -40.06
CA GLY A 462 -16.45 -60.59 -41.22
C GLY A 462 -16.67 -59.85 -42.55
N LYS A 463 -17.84 -60.06 -43.17
CA LYS A 463 -18.21 -59.42 -44.45
C LYS A 463 -18.48 -57.92 -44.34
N TRP A 464 -18.88 -57.43 -43.16
CA TRP A 464 -19.15 -56.01 -42.91
C TRP A 464 -17.88 -55.21 -42.72
N PHE A 465 -16.79 -55.84 -42.29
CA PHE A 465 -15.48 -55.20 -42.14
C PHE A 465 -15.02 -54.57 -43.46
N TRP A 466 -15.25 -55.26 -44.58
CA TRP A 466 -14.82 -54.83 -45.92
C TRP A 466 -15.86 -54.01 -46.68
N TRP A 467 -17.01 -53.68 -46.08
CA TRP A 467 -18.07 -52.92 -46.75
C TRP A 467 -17.55 -51.54 -47.21
N PRO A 468 -17.74 -51.14 -48.49
CA PRO A 468 -18.64 -51.67 -49.54
C PRO A 468 -18.10 -52.81 -50.42
N GLN A 469 -16.85 -53.21 -50.25
CA GLN A 469 -16.21 -54.25 -51.05
C GLN A 469 -16.79 -55.63 -50.70
N ARG A 470 -17.38 -56.33 -51.68
CA ARG A 470 -17.95 -57.68 -51.47
C ARG A 470 -16.86 -58.74 -51.44
N VAL A 471 -16.59 -59.29 -50.26
CA VAL A 471 -15.59 -60.34 -50.04
C VAL A 471 -16.28 -61.68 -49.73
N ARG A 472 -15.77 -62.79 -50.29
CA ARG A 472 -16.30 -64.14 -50.06
C ARG A 472 -15.75 -64.74 -48.76
N GLN A 473 -16.62 -65.38 -47.98
CA GLN A 473 -16.25 -66.04 -46.72
C GLN A 473 -15.47 -67.36 -46.92
N ARG A 474 -15.62 -68.04 -48.06
CA ARG A 474 -14.93 -69.30 -48.38
C ARG A 474 -14.11 -69.16 -49.66
N PRO A 475 -12.94 -69.84 -49.75
CA PRO A 475 -12.15 -69.89 -50.97
C PRO A 475 -12.95 -70.48 -52.13
N VAL A 476 -12.58 -70.12 -53.37
CA VAL A 476 -13.18 -70.72 -54.57
C VAL A 476 -12.85 -72.23 -54.55
N PRO A 477 -13.84 -73.13 -54.67
CA PRO A 477 -13.57 -74.56 -54.71
C PRO A 477 -12.61 -74.87 -55.86
N SER A 478 -11.40 -75.33 -55.53
CA SER A 478 -10.50 -75.94 -56.51
C SER A 478 -10.95 -77.39 -56.71
N PRO A 479 -11.09 -77.88 -57.95
CA PRO A 479 -11.23 -79.30 -58.20
C PRO A 479 -10.06 -80.07 -57.58
N TRP A 480 -10.33 -81.21 -56.97
CA TRP A 480 -9.31 -82.11 -56.42
C TRP A 480 -8.45 -82.64 -57.58
N PRO A 481 -7.11 -82.70 -57.48
CA PRO A 481 -6.28 -83.23 -58.57
C PRO A 481 -6.61 -84.70 -58.80
N SER A 482 -7.22 -85.02 -59.94
CA SER A 482 -7.51 -86.40 -60.34
C SER A 482 -6.20 -87.20 -60.43
N PRO A 483 -6.09 -88.39 -59.84
CA PRO A 483 -4.91 -89.23 -60.00
C PRO A 483 -4.69 -89.52 -61.48
N SER A 484 -3.48 -89.26 -61.97
CA SER A 484 -3.07 -89.54 -63.35
C SER A 484 -3.25 -91.04 -63.64
N LYS A 485 -4.07 -91.38 -64.64
CA LYS A 485 -4.32 -92.76 -65.11
C LYS A 485 -3.13 -93.37 -65.88
N ALA A 486 -1.88 -92.99 -65.57
CA ALA A 486 -0.71 -93.35 -66.38
C ALA A 486 0.14 -94.52 -65.85
N GLN A 487 -0.35 -95.31 -64.88
CA GLN A 487 0.45 -96.41 -64.29
C GLN A 487 -0.30 -97.75 -64.14
N ALA A 488 -1.35 -98.00 -64.93
CA ALA A 488 -2.15 -99.23 -64.80
C ALA A 488 -2.12 -100.18 -66.02
N GLU A 489 -1.31 -99.95 -67.04
CA GLU A 489 -1.18 -100.88 -68.17
C GLU A 489 0.28 -101.08 -68.59
N GLU A 490 0.94 -102.08 -67.98
CA GLU A 490 2.01 -102.83 -68.63
C GLU A 490 2.04 -104.24 -68.03
N PRO A 491 1.64 -105.30 -68.76
CA PRO A 491 1.80 -106.68 -68.30
C PRO A 491 3.22 -107.18 -68.59
N GLU A 492 3.80 -107.84 -67.58
CA GLU A 492 5.05 -108.59 -67.67
C GLU A 492 5.03 -109.62 -68.83
N SER A 493 5.98 -109.50 -69.76
CA SER A 493 6.37 -110.59 -70.66
C SER A 493 7.85 -110.92 -70.46
N VAL A 494 8.15 -111.70 -69.43
CA VAL A 494 9.44 -112.40 -69.29
C VAL A 494 9.25 -113.80 -69.85
N THR A 495 9.55 -113.97 -71.14
CA THR A 495 9.69 -115.29 -71.78
C THR A 495 11.14 -115.73 -71.73
N ALA A 496 11.34 -116.87 -71.09
CA ALA A 496 12.54 -117.69 -71.15
C ALA A 496 12.84 -118.16 -72.59
N ALA A 497 14.12 -118.18 -73.00
CA ALA A 497 14.86 -119.39 -73.39
C ALA A 497 16.09 -119.09 -74.26
N ARG A 498 17.18 -119.78 -73.86
CA ARG A 498 18.45 -120.07 -74.55
C ARG A 498 19.59 -119.06 -74.47
#